data_AF-A0A813EAS6-F1
#
_entry.id   AF-A0A813EAS6-F1
#
_cell.length_a   1.000
_cell.length_b   1.000
_cell.length_c   1.000
_cell.angle_alpha   90.00
_cell.angle_beta   90.00
_cell.angle_gamma   90.00
#
_symmetry.space_group_name_H-M   'P 1'
#
loop_
_entity.id
_entity.type
_entity.pdbx_description
1 polymer ?
#
loop_
_entity_poly.entity_id
_entity_poly.type
_entity_poly.pdbx_seq_one_letter_code
_entity_poly.pdbx_strand_id
1 'polypeptide(L)'
;MGGTEAWEDAANAVAAAIDSGTDEAEMALAKAFGWTGWFDLNRASYLKPKLPQDIGKLREALRWLSDGPLSLSPEQLRHALAIKPLAYLVGPEKSYHAALEVAPEQFSTPSAFRDLLLREPMALDLTHNCQLTDPDDRPMDDWGEPVHCDGQCTHCWRSSTPRFMGGVLDGVEV
;
A
#
# COMPACT_ATOMS: atom_id res chain seq x y z
N MET A 1 -15.32 -17.28 18.44
CA MET A 1 -14.14 -16.41 18.41
C MET A 1 -14.64 -14.98 18.35
N GLY A 2 -14.31 -14.19 19.37
CA GLY A 2 -14.79 -12.81 19.51
C GLY A 2 -13.96 -11.85 18.64
N GLY A 3 -14.50 -10.67 18.34
CA GLY A 3 -13.77 -9.66 17.56
C GLY A 3 -12.51 -9.14 18.25
N THR A 4 -12.47 -9.11 19.58
CA THR A 4 -11.30 -8.67 20.35
C THR A 4 -10.12 -9.64 20.20
N GLU A 5 -10.37 -10.94 20.28
CA GLU A 5 -9.37 -12.00 20.12
C GLU A 5 -8.73 -11.95 18.73
N ALA A 6 -9.54 -11.79 17.68
CA ALA A 6 -9.03 -11.69 16.32
C ALA A 6 -8.19 -10.42 16.08
N TRP A 7 -8.51 -9.32 16.76
CA TRP A 7 -7.72 -8.09 16.71
C TRP A 7 -6.37 -8.26 17.41
N GLU A 8 -6.38 -8.81 18.62
CA GLU A 8 -5.17 -9.09 19.39
C GLU A 8 -4.22 -10.03 18.63
N ASP A 9 -4.76 -11.09 18.03
CA ASP A 9 -3.97 -12.01 17.21
C ASP A 9 -3.34 -11.33 15.99
N ALA A 10 -4.07 -10.43 15.34
CA ALA A 10 -3.56 -9.64 14.23
C ALA A 10 -2.47 -8.68 14.68
N ALA A 11 -2.68 -7.98 15.80
CA ALA A 11 -1.70 -7.06 16.38
C ALA A 11 -0.42 -7.78 16.78
N ASN A 12 -0.54 -8.95 17.41
CA ASN A 12 0.61 -9.78 17.77
C ASN A 12 1.39 -10.27 16.53
N ALA A 13 0.67 -10.66 15.47
CA ALA A 13 1.31 -11.07 14.22
C ALA A 13 2.09 -9.93 13.56
N VAL A 14 1.50 -8.73 13.52
CA VAL A 14 2.18 -7.54 12.99
C VAL A 14 3.36 -7.14 13.88
N ALA A 15 3.18 -7.10 15.20
CA ALA A 15 4.23 -6.75 16.17
C ALA A 15 5.46 -7.66 16.02
N ALA A 16 5.24 -8.97 15.88
CA ALA A 16 6.30 -9.94 15.63
C ALA A 16 7.01 -9.71 14.29
N ALA A 17 6.28 -9.33 13.23
CA ALA A 17 6.87 -9.09 11.92
C ALA A 17 7.71 -7.80 11.84
N ILE A 18 7.39 -6.79 12.65
CA ILE A 18 8.11 -5.51 12.70
C ILE A 18 9.11 -5.38 13.85
N ASP A 19 9.28 -6.44 14.65
CA ASP A 19 10.10 -6.47 15.87
C ASP A 19 9.83 -5.25 16.79
N SER A 20 8.55 -4.98 17.07
CA SER A 20 8.13 -3.82 17.86
C SER A 20 7.01 -4.17 18.84
N GLY A 21 6.62 -3.18 19.64
CA GLY A 21 5.52 -3.30 20.59
C GLY A 21 4.15 -3.42 19.92
N THR A 22 3.20 -3.99 20.66
CA THR A 22 1.82 -4.18 20.21
C THR A 22 1.12 -2.85 19.92
N ASP A 23 1.47 -1.76 20.59
CA ASP A 23 0.88 -0.43 20.35
C ASP A 23 1.14 0.08 18.92
N GLU A 24 2.36 -0.08 18.40
CA GLU A 24 2.68 0.33 17.01
C GLU A 24 1.94 -0.54 15.99
N ALA A 25 1.86 -1.85 16.25
CA ALA A 25 1.15 -2.80 15.42
C ALA A 25 -0.36 -2.52 15.37
N GLU A 26 -0.96 -2.23 16.51
CA GLU A 26 -2.37 -1.84 16.60
C GLU A 26 -2.66 -0.52 15.90
N MET A 27 -1.76 0.47 16.00
CA MET A 27 -1.89 1.71 15.24
C MET A 27 -1.82 1.46 13.73
N ALA A 28 -0.92 0.59 13.25
CA ALA A 28 -0.84 0.22 11.84
C ALA A 28 -2.14 -0.46 11.36
N LEU A 29 -2.69 -1.39 12.15
CA LEU A 29 -3.98 -2.03 11.87
C LEU A 29 -5.14 -1.01 11.89
N ALA A 30 -5.16 -0.11 12.86
CA ALA A 30 -6.16 0.94 12.97
C ALA A 30 -6.13 1.86 11.74
N LYS A 31 -4.95 2.25 11.27
CA LYS A 31 -4.80 3.00 10.02
C LYS A 31 -5.29 2.21 8.80
N ALA A 32 -4.93 0.93 8.68
CA ALA A 32 -5.33 0.10 7.54
C ALA A 32 -6.85 -0.07 7.45
N PHE A 33 -7.53 -0.24 8.57
CA PHE A 33 -8.96 -0.57 8.61
C PHE A 33 -9.87 0.61 8.97
N GLY A 34 -9.33 1.83 9.09
CA GLY A 34 -10.10 3.05 9.31
C GLY A 34 -10.57 3.26 10.76
N TRP A 35 -9.79 2.78 11.73
CA TRP A 35 -10.08 2.80 13.18
C TRP A 35 -9.10 3.62 14.01
N THR A 36 -8.40 4.60 13.41
CA THR A 36 -7.47 5.48 14.14
C THR A 36 -8.15 6.18 15.32
N GLY A 37 -9.36 6.71 15.14
CA GLY A 37 -10.12 7.34 16.21
C GLY A 37 -10.48 6.40 17.37
N TRP A 38 -10.65 5.10 17.13
CA TRP A 38 -10.83 4.12 18.21
C TRP A 38 -9.55 3.94 19.03
N PHE A 39 -8.40 3.87 18.36
CA PHE A 39 -7.11 3.78 19.02
C PHE A 39 -6.82 5.04 19.84
N ASP A 40 -7.02 6.23 19.25
CA ASP A 40 -6.79 7.53 19.89
C ASP A 40 -7.70 7.76 21.11
N LEU A 41 -8.88 7.14 21.14
CA LEU A 41 -9.81 7.15 22.28
C LEU A 41 -9.54 6.04 23.30
N ASN A 42 -8.30 5.56 23.39
CA ASN A 42 -7.88 4.48 24.30
C ASN A 42 -8.72 3.20 24.15
N ARG A 43 -9.05 2.83 22.90
CA ARG A 43 -9.69 1.54 22.57
C ARG A 43 -11.04 1.36 23.26
N ALA A 44 -11.86 2.41 23.26
CA ALA A 44 -13.14 2.42 23.95
C ALA A 44 -14.01 1.19 23.60
N SER A 45 -14.41 0.42 24.61
CA SER A 45 -15.01 -0.92 24.45
C SER A 45 -16.37 -0.94 23.73
N TYR A 46 -17.06 0.20 23.67
CA TYR A 46 -18.32 0.36 22.96
C TYR A 46 -18.15 0.53 21.44
N LEU A 47 -16.94 0.84 20.97
CA LEU A 47 -16.57 0.88 19.56
C LEU A 47 -15.89 -0.45 19.19
N LYS A 48 -16.46 -1.16 18.21
CA LYS A 48 -15.91 -2.45 17.75
C LYS A 48 -15.27 -2.28 16.38
N PRO A 49 -13.94 -2.47 16.26
CA PRO A 49 -13.28 -2.30 14.98
C PRO A 49 -13.73 -3.34 13.96
N LYS A 50 -13.66 -2.94 12.68
CA LYS A 50 -13.82 -3.84 11.54
C LYS A 50 -12.56 -4.68 11.49
N LEU A 51 -12.74 -5.99 11.66
CA LEU A 51 -11.64 -6.93 11.82
C LEU A 51 -10.91 -7.17 10.49
N PRO A 52 -9.62 -7.50 10.51
CA PRO A 52 -9.01 -8.19 9.38
C PRO A 52 -9.84 -9.43 9.08
N GLN A 53 -10.28 -9.57 7.83
CA GLN A 53 -11.26 -10.61 7.45
C GLN A 53 -10.70 -12.03 7.64
N ASP A 54 -9.37 -12.18 7.64
CA ASP A 54 -8.68 -13.46 7.73
C ASP A 54 -7.24 -13.27 8.24
N ILE A 55 -6.95 -13.75 9.46
CA ILE A 55 -5.61 -13.71 10.06
C ILE A 55 -4.61 -14.57 9.28
N GLY A 56 -5.07 -15.65 8.64
CA GLY A 56 -4.23 -16.49 7.80
C GLY A 56 -3.64 -15.69 6.65
N LYS A 57 -4.49 -14.93 5.95
CA LYS A 57 -4.06 -14.04 4.86
C LYS A 57 -3.13 -12.93 5.32
N LEU A 58 -3.34 -12.39 6.52
CA LEU A 58 -2.43 -11.41 7.11
C LEU A 58 -1.04 -12.01 7.34
N ARG A 59 -0.96 -13.22 7.92
CA ARG A 59 0.32 -13.91 8.14
C ARG A 59 1.02 -14.26 6.82
N GLU A 60 0.25 -14.69 5.83
CA GLU A 60 0.77 -14.94 4.47
C GLU A 60 1.33 -13.66 3.85
N ALA A 61 0.61 -12.54 3.96
CA ALA A 61 1.07 -11.24 3.51
C ALA A 61 2.39 -10.82 4.17
N LEU A 62 2.47 -10.91 5.50
CA LEU A 62 3.69 -10.56 6.27
C LEU A 62 4.87 -11.47 5.90
N ARG A 63 4.62 -12.76 5.72
CA ARG A 63 5.64 -13.71 5.26
C ARG A 63 6.12 -13.38 3.86
N TRP A 64 5.20 -13.10 2.93
CA TRP A 64 5.55 -12.74 1.55
C TRP A 64 6.39 -11.45 1.49
N LEU A 65 6.07 -10.45 2.34
CA LEU A 65 6.86 -9.21 2.43
C LEU A 65 8.29 -9.47 2.91
N SER A 66 8.49 -10.45 3.78
CA SER A 66 9.78 -10.76 4.42
C SER A 66 10.62 -11.76 3.61
N ASP A 67 10.00 -12.76 3.01
CA ASP A 67 10.68 -13.86 2.30
C ASP A 67 10.60 -13.72 0.77
N GLY A 68 9.70 -12.88 0.27
CA GLY A 68 9.44 -12.69 -1.15
C GLY A 68 10.40 -11.69 -1.82
N PRO A 69 10.04 -11.17 -3.01
CA PRO A 69 10.93 -10.34 -3.83
C PRO A 69 11.32 -9.02 -3.15
N LEU A 70 10.50 -8.53 -2.20
CA LEU A 70 10.81 -7.32 -1.45
C LEU A 70 11.83 -7.59 -0.33
N SER A 71 11.84 -8.80 0.25
CA SER A 71 12.73 -9.20 1.34
C SER A 71 12.94 -8.08 2.36
N LEU A 72 11.84 -7.55 2.90
CA LEU A 72 11.88 -6.41 3.81
C LEU A 72 12.39 -6.86 5.19
N SER A 73 13.36 -6.12 5.72
CA SER A 73 13.71 -6.20 7.14
C SER A 73 12.55 -5.73 8.03
N PRO A 74 12.51 -6.14 9.31
CA PRO A 74 11.51 -5.65 10.27
C PRO A 74 11.41 -4.12 10.29
N GLU A 75 12.54 -3.41 10.25
CA GLU A 75 12.58 -1.95 10.24
C GLU A 75 12.00 -1.34 8.96
N GLN A 76 12.27 -1.94 7.80
CA GLN A 76 11.71 -1.49 6.52
C GLN A 76 10.21 -1.74 6.45
N LEU A 77 9.75 -2.89 6.95
CA LEU A 77 8.33 -3.20 7.05
C LEU A 77 7.63 -2.23 8.01
N ARG A 78 8.24 -1.94 9.16
CA ARG A 78 7.73 -0.94 10.12
C ARG A 78 7.57 0.43 9.47
N HIS A 79 8.57 0.88 8.71
CA HIS A 79 8.51 2.14 7.98
C HIS A 79 7.37 2.14 6.95
N ALA A 80 7.25 1.06 6.17
CA ALA A 80 6.19 0.92 5.17
C ALA A 80 4.78 0.94 5.79
N LEU A 81 4.57 0.22 6.90
CA LEU A 81 3.31 0.20 7.63
C LEU A 81 2.96 1.55 8.27
N ALA A 82 3.95 2.35 8.64
CA ALA A 82 3.68 3.69 9.17
C ALA A 82 3.05 4.62 8.12
N ILE A 83 3.42 4.46 6.84
CA ILE A 83 3.03 5.31 5.71
C ILE A 83 1.76 4.79 5.01
N LYS A 84 1.75 3.51 4.61
CA LYS A 84 0.67 2.96 3.76
C LYS A 84 0.25 1.55 4.20
N PRO A 85 -0.25 1.36 5.44
CA PRO A 85 -0.41 0.03 6.02
C PRO A 85 -1.38 -0.87 5.25
N LEU A 86 -2.45 -0.32 4.66
CA LEU A 86 -3.42 -1.12 3.91
C LEU A 86 -2.78 -1.90 2.75
N ALA A 87 -1.90 -1.26 1.97
CA ALA A 87 -1.27 -1.89 0.80
C ALA A 87 -0.35 -3.05 1.16
N TYR A 88 0.23 -3.02 2.36
CA TYR A 88 1.14 -4.04 2.86
C TYR A 88 0.41 -5.15 3.64
N LEU A 89 -0.66 -4.81 4.36
CA LEU A 89 -1.41 -5.79 5.18
C LEU A 89 -2.49 -6.53 4.40
N VAL A 90 -2.97 -5.99 3.28
CA VAL A 90 -4.08 -6.56 2.50
C VAL A 90 -3.63 -6.87 1.08
N GLY A 91 -3.15 -8.10 0.89
CA GLY A 91 -2.77 -8.63 -0.43
C GLY A 91 -1.57 -7.94 -1.09
N PRO A 92 -0.43 -7.77 -0.38
CA PRO A 92 0.75 -7.06 -0.91
C PRO A 92 1.31 -7.67 -2.19
N GLU A 93 1.23 -9.00 -2.35
CA GLU A 93 1.67 -9.70 -3.56
C GLU A 93 0.88 -9.24 -4.79
N LYS A 94 -0.45 -9.16 -4.70
CA LYS A 94 -1.29 -8.69 -5.79
C LYS A 94 -0.97 -7.24 -6.13
N SER A 95 -0.84 -6.40 -5.11
CA SER A 95 -0.50 -4.98 -5.27
C SER A 95 0.88 -4.81 -5.92
N TYR A 96 1.86 -5.62 -5.52
CA TYR A 96 3.20 -5.62 -6.10
C TYR A 96 3.18 -5.95 -7.60
N HIS A 97 2.51 -7.03 -7.99
CA HIS A 97 2.43 -7.40 -9.40
C HIS A 97 1.70 -6.35 -10.23
N ALA A 98 0.55 -5.86 -9.76
CA ALA A 98 -0.21 -4.83 -10.44
C ALA A 98 0.60 -3.51 -10.57
N ALA A 99 1.27 -3.10 -9.51
CA ALA A 99 2.06 -1.87 -9.51
C ALA A 99 3.31 -1.98 -10.40
N LEU A 100 3.98 -3.14 -10.41
CA LEU A 100 5.15 -3.38 -11.24
C LEU A 100 4.79 -3.49 -12.74
N GLU A 101 3.67 -4.15 -13.08
CA GLU A 101 3.20 -4.31 -14.46
C GLU A 101 2.94 -2.96 -15.14
N VAL A 102 2.42 -2.00 -14.38
CA VAL A 102 2.12 -0.66 -14.87
C VAL A 102 3.20 0.36 -14.51
N ALA A 103 4.31 -0.04 -13.91
CA ALA A 103 5.37 0.88 -13.51
C ALA A 103 6.00 1.59 -14.73
N PRO A 104 6.37 2.87 -14.62
CA PRO A 104 7.19 3.56 -15.62
C PRO A 104 8.49 2.80 -15.91
N GLU A 105 9.07 3.00 -17.09
CA GLU A 105 10.25 2.27 -17.55
C GLU A 105 11.39 2.25 -16.52
N GLN A 106 11.67 3.38 -15.87
CA GLN A 106 12.71 3.51 -14.85
C GLN A 106 12.47 2.66 -13.58
N PHE A 107 11.24 2.22 -13.31
CA PHE A 107 10.85 1.41 -12.17
C PHE A 107 10.26 0.05 -12.56
N SER A 108 10.33 -0.31 -13.85
CA SER A 108 9.72 -1.54 -14.39
C SER A 108 10.46 -2.83 -14.00
N THR A 109 11.71 -2.71 -13.53
CA THR A 109 12.49 -3.88 -13.09
C THR A 109 12.23 -4.17 -11.61
N PRO A 110 12.19 -5.46 -11.19
CA PRO A 110 11.98 -5.83 -9.78
C PRO A 110 12.95 -5.16 -8.80
N SER A 111 14.22 -5.03 -9.18
CA SER A 111 15.24 -4.38 -8.34
C SER A 111 15.02 -2.88 -8.21
N ALA A 112 14.76 -2.18 -9.33
CA ALA A 112 14.49 -0.74 -9.29
C ALA A 112 13.19 -0.43 -8.53
N PHE A 113 12.16 -1.27 -8.70
CA PHE A 113 10.90 -1.10 -7.97
C PHE A 113 11.08 -1.33 -6.47
N ARG A 114 11.84 -2.36 -6.07
CA ARG A 114 12.20 -2.57 -4.67
C ARG A 114 12.93 -1.36 -4.09
N ASP A 115 13.93 -0.83 -4.78
CA ASP A 115 14.69 0.35 -4.32
C ASP A 115 13.82 1.61 -4.23
N LEU A 116 12.80 1.73 -5.08
CA LEU A 116 11.77 2.75 -4.94
C LEU A 116 10.92 2.51 -3.69
N LEU A 117 10.40 1.30 -3.47
CA LEU A 117 9.54 0.98 -2.32
C LEU A 117 10.22 1.21 -0.98
N LEU A 118 11.54 0.99 -0.89
CA LEU A 118 12.31 1.29 0.32
C LEU A 118 12.37 2.79 0.64
N ARG A 119 12.25 3.66 -0.37
CA ARG A 119 12.27 5.12 -0.22
C ARG A 119 10.86 5.70 -0.12
N GLU A 120 9.94 5.16 -0.92
CA GLU A 120 8.58 5.65 -1.11
C GLU A 120 7.60 4.47 -1.00
N PRO A 121 7.24 4.04 0.22
CA PRO A 121 6.39 2.87 0.42
C PRO A 121 5.01 2.96 -0.22
N MET A 122 4.53 4.17 -0.51
CA MET A 122 3.26 4.40 -1.20
C MET A 122 3.23 3.87 -2.63
N ALA A 123 4.39 3.62 -3.25
CA ALA A 123 4.47 3.11 -4.62
C ALA A 123 3.80 1.72 -4.79
N LEU A 124 3.66 0.95 -3.70
CA LEU A 124 2.97 -0.35 -3.74
C LEU A 124 1.47 -0.22 -4.06
N ASP A 125 0.88 0.94 -3.77
CA ASP A 125 -0.54 1.23 -4.01
C ASP A 125 -0.79 1.82 -5.41
N LEU A 126 0.27 2.03 -6.20
CA LEU A 126 0.19 2.61 -7.55
C LEU A 126 -0.08 1.53 -8.59
N THR A 127 -1.32 1.06 -8.63
CA THR A 127 -1.75 -0.05 -9.49
C THR A 127 -2.28 0.39 -10.86
N HIS A 128 -2.22 1.69 -11.15
CA HIS A 128 -2.64 2.26 -12.42
C HIS A 128 -1.54 3.11 -13.01
N ASN A 129 -1.40 3.10 -14.33
CA ASN A 129 -0.56 4.06 -15.03
C ASN A 129 -1.30 4.57 -16.25
N CYS A 130 -1.83 5.77 -16.12
CA CYS A 130 -2.36 6.51 -17.26
C CYS A 130 -1.16 7.01 -18.07
N GLN A 131 -0.52 6.09 -18.81
CA GLN A 131 0.75 6.26 -19.51
C GLN A 131 0.77 7.42 -20.52
N LEU A 132 -0.39 8.01 -20.86
CA LEU A 132 -0.55 8.87 -22.02
C LEU A 132 -1.23 10.17 -21.57
N THR A 133 -0.38 11.15 -21.27
CA THR A 133 -0.75 12.54 -20.98
C THR A 133 -1.51 13.16 -22.14
N ASP A 134 -1.07 12.86 -23.36
CA ASP A 134 -1.67 13.38 -24.58
C ASP A 134 -2.87 12.52 -25.00
N PRO A 135 -4.08 13.11 -25.15
CA PRO A 135 -5.21 12.42 -25.78
C PRO A 135 -4.86 11.77 -27.11
N ASP A 136 -3.91 12.35 -27.86
CA ASP A 136 -3.55 11.89 -29.20
C ASP A 136 -2.75 10.58 -29.20
N ASP A 137 -2.05 10.26 -28.10
CA ASP A 137 -1.25 9.05 -27.99
C ASP A 137 -2.01 7.89 -27.31
N ARG A 138 -3.23 8.12 -26.81
CA ARG A 138 -4.00 7.11 -26.07
C ARG A 138 -4.45 5.96 -26.99
N PRO A 139 -4.48 4.71 -26.49
CA PRO A 139 -5.21 3.67 -27.19
C PRO A 139 -6.67 4.10 -27.36
N MET A 140 -7.23 3.81 -28.53
CA MET A 140 -8.63 4.08 -28.82
C MET A 140 -9.48 2.95 -28.28
N ASP A 141 -10.66 3.26 -27.74
CA ASP A 141 -11.66 2.28 -27.39
C ASP A 141 -12.40 1.74 -28.63
N ASP A 142 -13.37 0.84 -28.42
CA ASP A 142 -14.19 0.26 -29.50
C ASP A 142 -15.03 1.29 -30.28
N TRP A 143 -15.12 2.53 -29.77
CA TRP A 143 -15.83 3.65 -30.36
C TRP A 143 -14.91 4.65 -31.06
N GLY A 144 -13.59 4.41 -31.05
CA GLY A 144 -12.59 5.29 -31.65
C GLY A 144 -12.28 6.52 -30.80
N GLU A 145 -12.62 6.50 -29.51
CA GLU A 145 -12.32 7.58 -28.57
C GLU A 145 -11.05 7.25 -27.77
N PRO A 146 -10.20 8.25 -27.47
CA PRO A 146 -9.06 8.08 -26.57
C PRO A 146 -9.52 7.50 -25.23
N VAL A 147 -9.03 6.32 -24.84
CA VAL A 147 -9.39 5.67 -23.57
C VAL A 147 -9.26 6.69 -22.43
N HIS A 148 -10.37 6.94 -21.74
CA HIS A 148 -10.41 7.93 -20.69
C HIS A 148 -9.57 7.48 -19.49
N CYS A 149 -9.01 8.45 -18.76
CA CYS A 149 -8.45 8.16 -17.44
C CYS A 149 -9.59 7.69 -16.54
N ASP A 150 -9.49 6.49 -15.95
CA ASP A 150 -10.50 5.89 -15.08
C ASP A 150 -10.75 6.66 -13.75
N GLY A 151 -10.20 7.86 -13.60
CA GLY A 151 -10.36 8.70 -12.41
C GLY A 151 -9.64 8.18 -11.17
N GLN A 152 -8.86 7.11 -11.28
CA GLN A 152 -8.09 6.49 -10.20
C GLN A 152 -6.77 7.24 -9.92
N CYS A 153 -6.78 8.57 -9.97
CA CYS A 153 -5.57 9.41 -9.88
C CYS A 153 -4.80 9.22 -8.57
N THR A 154 -5.47 8.78 -7.50
CA THR A 154 -4.87 8.48 -6.18
C THR A 154 -4.03 7.21 -6.17
N HIS A 155 -4.25 6.30 -7.13
CA HIS A 155 -3.53 5.03 -7.30
C HIS A 155 -2.70 5.01 -8.60
N CYS A 156 -2.45 6.18 -9.17
CA CYS A 156 -1.85 6.31 -10.49
C CYS A 156 -0.38 6.72 -10.40
N TRP A 157 0.48 6.02 -11.15
CA TRP A 157 1.87 6.41 -11.31
C TRP A 157 2.04 7.82 -11.84
N ARG A 158 1.16 8.31 -12.72
CA ARG A 158 1.27 9.66 -13.31
C ARG A 158 1.31 10.77 -12.26
N SER A 159 0.47 10.69 -11.23
CA SER A 159 0.41 11.72 -10.18
C SER A 159 1.62 11.66 -9.25
N SER A 160 2.22 10.49 -9.08
CA SER A 160 3.28 10.25 -8.09
C SER A 160 4.70 10.22 -8.66
N THR A 161 4.85 9.88 -9.95
CA THR A 161 6.16 9.70 -10.61
C THR A 161 7.02 10.94 -10.57
N PRO A 162 6.50 12.16 -10.78
CA PRO A 162 7.35 13.36 -10.76
C PRO A 162 7.95 13.62 -9.39
N ARG A 163 7.17 13.40 -8.31
CA ARG A 163 7.70 13.41 -6.94
C ARG A 163 8.85 12.40 -6.77
N PHE A 164 8.70 11.19 -7.30
CA PHE A 164 9.76 10.17 -7.22
C PHE A 164 11.02 10.50 -8.03
N MET A 165 10.88 11.29 -9.09
CA MET A 165 11.99 11.76 -9.92
C MET A 165 12.59 13.09 -9.44
N GLY A 166 12.07 13.69 -8.36
CA GLY A 166 12.49 15.01 -7.89
C GLY A 166 12.01 16.16 -8.80
N GLY A 167 11.05 15.91 -9.68
CA GLY A 167 10.41 16.90 -10.54
C GLY A 167 9.13 17.45 -9.92
N VAL A 168 8.91 18.76 -10.06
CA VAL A 168 7.63 19.41 -9.75
C VAL A 168 6.73 19.26 -11.00
N LEU A 169 5.55 18.67 -10.87
CA LEU A 169 4.51 18.76 -11.89
C LEU A 169 3.90 20.14 -11.85
N ASP A 170 4.01 20.90 -12.95
CA ASP A 170 3.18 22.04 -13.37
C ASP A 170 2.24 22.63 -12.31
N GLY A 171 2.82 23.27 -11.28
CA GLY A 171 2.11 24.23 -10.44
C GLY A 171 0.95 23.70 -9.58
N VAL A 172 0.82 22.39 -9.36
CA VAL A 172 -0.13 21.84 -8.39
C VAL A 172 0.65 21.31 -7.20
N GLU A 173 0.63 22.06 -6.09
CA GLU A 173 1.05 21.53 -4.78
C GLU A 173 0.12 20.35 -4.43
N VAL A 174 0.73 19.19 -4.19
CA VAL A 174 0.06 17.97 -3.69
C VAL A 174 0.22 17.88 -2.18
#